data_AF-A0A351JUL7-F1
#
_entry.id   AF-A0A351JUL7-F1
#
_cell.length_a   1.000
_cell.length_b   1.000
_cell.length_c   1.000
_cell.angle_alpha   90.00
_cell.angle_beta   90.00
_cell.angle_gamma   90.00
#
_symmetry.space_group_name_H-M   'P 1'
#
loop_
_entity.id
_entity.type
_entity.pdbx_description
1 polymer ?
#
loop_
_entity_poly.entity_id
_entity_poly.type
_entity_poly.pdbx_seq_one_letter_code
_entity_poly.pdbx_strand_id
1 'polypeptide(L)'
;MALDLTRLPSEFDQRYVPNDVLVDWPTLEPLFDELSARPAATVGDLVRTILDLSELLAAVDEEGAVRDIRMTCDTSDLEHERAYLHFFSEIRPRVAEWTQRLRTRFVESPAWLKLDSSRYAVLKRKIENEVAL
;
A
#
# COMPACT_ATOMS: atom_id res chain seq x y z
N MET A 1 24.82 13.06 13.08
CA MET A 1 24.69 12.14 11.92
C MET A 1 23.32 12.40 11.34
N ALA A 2 23.24 12.95 10.13
CA ALA A 2 21.95 13.06 9.44
C ALA A 2 21.51 11.66 9.03
N LEU A 3 20.25 11.30 9.29
CA LEU A 3 19.69 10.03 8.84
C LEU A 3 19.57 10.08 7.32
N ASP A 4 20.19 9.14 6.61
CA ASP A 4 20.05 9.03 5.16
C ASP A 4 18.73 8.36 4.81
N LEU A 5 17.70 9.18 4.57
CA LEU A 5 16.36 8.72 4.19
C LEU A 5 16.31 8.13 2.77
N THR A 6 17.39 8.19 1.99
CA THR A 6 17.45 7.54 0.67
C THR A 6 17.80 6.06 0.77
N ARG A 7 18.25 5.60 1.94
CA ARG A 7 18.68 4.21 2.18
C ARG A 7 18.29 3.75 3.58
N LEU A 8 17.00 3.55 3.77
CA LEU A 8 16.49 2.94 4.99
C LEU A 8 16.75 1.43 4.98
N PRO A 9 17.19 0.84 6.10
CA PRO A 9 17.37 -0.60 6.19
C PRO A 9 16.02 -1.31 6.12
N SER A 10 15.89 -2.29 5.21
CA SER A 10 14.74 -3.21 5.21
C SER A 10 15.09 -4.47 6.01
N GLU A 11 14.31 -4.76 7.05
CA GLU A 11 14.45 -6.01 7.81
C GLU A 11 13.88 -7.23 7.08
N PHE A 12 13.06 -7.01 6.04
CA PHE A 12 12.38 -8.06 5.30
C PHE A 12 12.68 -7.99 3.80
N ASP A 13 12.83 -9.14 3.16
CA ASP A 13 13.01 -9.22 1.71
C ASP A 13 11.71 -8.79 1.01
N GLN A 14 11.81 -7.78 0.14
CA GLN A 14 10.72 -7.41 -0.77
C GLN A 14 10.54 -8.53 -1.80
N ARG A 15 9.29 -9.00 -1.96
CA ARG A 15 8.95 -10.14 -2.83
C ARG A 15 8.12 -9.74 -4.03
N TYR A 16 7.41 -8.63 -3.92
CA TYR A 16 6.47 -8.15 -4.92
C TYR A 16 6.87 -6.78 -5.46
N VAL A 17 7.20 -5.85 -4.58
CA VAL A 17 7.58 -4.48 -4.92
C VAL A 17 9.08 -4.46 -5.22
N PRO A 18 9.54 -3.80 -6.30
CA PRO A 18 10.97 -3.60 -6.53
C PRO A 18 11.59 -2.69 -5.46
N ASN A 19 12.83 -2.99 -5.03
CA ASN A 19 13.54 -2.21 -3.99
C ASN A 19 13.70 -0.71 -4.32
N ASP A 20 13.81 -0.37 -5.60
CA ASP A 20 13.96 1.00 -6.08
C ASP A 20 12.67 1.51 -6.75
N VAL A 21 11.50 1.03 -6.32
CA VAL A 21 10.23 1.47 -6.88
C VAL A 21 10.06 2.97 -6.68
N LEU A 22 9.75 3.69 -7.77
CA LEU A 22 9.36 5.08 -7.68
C LEU A 22 7.91 5.15 -7.23
N VAL A 23 7.64 5.88 -6.14
CA VAL A 23 6.27 6.09 -5.65
C VAL A 23 5.66 7.30 -6.35
N ASP A 24 5.33 7.08 -7.62
CA ASP A 24 4.54 7.96 -8.48
C ASP A 24 3.37 7.19 -9.12
N TRP A 25 2.38 7.91 -9.66
CA TRP A 25 1.19 7.24 -10.19
C TRP A 25 1.50 6.30 -11.38
N PRO A 26 2.32 6.68 -12.38
CA PRO A 26 2.65 5.81 -13.50
C PRO A 26 3.31 4.48 -13.11
N THR A 27 4.03 4.44 -11.99
CA THR A 27 4.66 3.21 -11.49
C THR A 27 3.71 2.38 -10.63
N LEU A 28 2.87 3.02 -9.83
CA LEU A 28 1.93 2.34 -8.94
C LEU A 28 0.73 1.74 -9.69
N GLU A 29 0.21 2.45 -10.70
CA GLU A 29 -0.99 2.05 -11.43
C GLU A 29 -0.91 0.62 -12.01
N PRO A 30 0.16 0.23 -12.73
CA PRO A 30 0.31 -1.14 -13.22
C PRO A 30 0.31 -2.22 -12.12
N LEU A 31 0.82 -1.91 -10.93
CA LEU A 31 0.83 -2.84 -9.80
C LEU A 31 -0.59 -3.02 -9.25
N PHE A 32 -1.35 -1.94 -9.10
CA PHE A 32 -2.76 -2.02 -8.68
C PHE A 32 -3.64 -2.73 -9.71
N ASP A 33 -3.41 -2.47 -11.01
CA ASP A 33 -4.09 -3.16 -12.10
C ASP A 33 -3.81 -4.67 -12.07
N GLU A 34 -2.53 -5.05 -11.90
CA GLU A 34 -2.12 -6.45 -11.82
C GLU A 34 -2.79 -7.13 -10.62
N LEU A 35 -2.73 -6.55 -9.41
CA LEU A 35 -3.40 -7.09 -8.22
C LEU A 35 -4.91 -7.25 -8.43
N SER A 36 -5.54 -6.30 -9.14
CA SER A 36 -6.97 -6.31 -9.43
C SER A 36 -7.36 -7.40 -10.43
N ALA A 37 -6.48 -7.71 -11.38
CA ALA A 37 -6.71 -8.73 -12.41
C ALA A 37 -6.49 -10.18 -11.91
N ARG A 38 -5.78 -10.39 -10.79
CA ARG A 38 -5.50 -11.73 -10.26
C ARG A 38 -6.77 -12.50 -9.90
N PRO A 39 -6.85 -13.82 -10.11
CA PRO A 39 -7.97 -14.61 -9.61
C PRO A 39 -8.02 -14.60 -8.07
N ALA A 40 -9.22 -14.64 -7.50
CA ALA A 40 -9.46 -14.78 -6.05
C ALA A 40 -10.33 -16.02 -5.75
N ALA A 41 -10.06 -17.12 -6.48
CA ALA A 41 -10.88 -18.33 -6.43
C ALA A 41 -10.57 -19.20 -5.20
N THR A 42 -9.31 -19.20 -4.76
CA THR A 42 -8.86 -19.98 -3.60
C THR A 42 -8.39 -19.08 -2.46
N VAL A 43 -8.36 -19.64 -1.25
CA VAL A 43 -7.78 -18.97 -0.08
C VAL A 43 -6.32 -18.60 -0.32
N GLY A 44 -5.55 -19.46 -1.01
CA GLY A 44 -4.16 -19.18 -1.36
C GLY A 44 -4.00 -17.96 -2.26
N ASP A 45 -4.81 -17.86 -3.31
CA ASP A 45 -4.75 -16.73 -4.26
C ASP A 45 -5.10 -15.41 -3.55
N LEU A 46 -6.14 -15.43 -2.73
CA LEU A 46 -6.59 -14.28 -1.96
C LEU A 46 -5.52 -13.84 -0.94
N VAL A 47 -4.96 -14.78 -0.17
CA VAL A 47 -3.92 -14.47 0.83
C VAL A 47 -2.68 -13.91 0.15
N ARG A 48 -2.26 -14.46 -0.99
CA ARG A 48 -1.14 -13.91 -1.76
C ARG A 48 -1.41 -12.48 -2.20
N THR A 49 -2.61 -12.20 -2.72
CA THR A 49 -2.99 -10.85 -3.15
C THR A 49 -3.05 -9.86 -1.98
N ILE A 50 -3.51 -10.30 -0.80
CA ILE A 50 -3.49 -9.47 0.42
C ILE A 50 -2.05 -9.15 0.85
N LEU A 51 -1.14 -10.12 0.80
CA LEU A 51 0.26 -9.91 1.17
C LEU A 51 0.95 -8.94 0.21
N ASP A 52 0.79 -9.14 -1.10
CA ASP A 52 1.39 -8.29 -2.12
C ASP A 52 0.82 -6.85 -2.07
N LEU A 53 -0.49 -6.71 -1.82
CA LEU A 53 -1.09 -5.39 -1.55
C LEU A 53 -0.50 -4.77 -0.27
N SER A 54 -0.29 -5.55 0.79
CA SER A 54 0.30 -5.05 2.03
C SER A 54 1.73 -4.56 1.82
N GLU A 55 2.51 -5.24 0.99
CA GLU A 55 3.87 -4.84 0.64
C GLU A 55 3.87 -3.53 -0.18
N LEU A 56 2.97 -3.43 -1.17
CA LEU A 56 2.78 -2.20 -1.96
C LEU A 56 2.40 -1.00 -1.08
N LEU A 57 1.46 -1.20 -0.17
CA LEU A 57 1.03 -0.14 0.74
C LEU A 57 2.14 0.27 1.72
N ALA A 58 2.96 -0.67 2.17
CA ALA A 58 4.11 -0.36 3.01
C ALA A 58 5.12 0.56 2.28
N ALA A 59 5.43 0.26 1.02
CA ALA A 59 6.32 1.12 0.21
C ALA A 59 5.73 2.53 0.02
N VAL A 60 4.42 2.64 -0.22
CA VAL A 60 3.74 3.94 -0.32
C VAL A 60 3.77 4.69 1.02
N ASP A 61 3.54 4.00 2.13
CA ASP A 61 3.55 4.60 3.47
C ASP A 61 4.94 5.09 3.88
N GLU A 62 5.98 4.32 3.56
CA GLU A 62 7.37 4.69 3.79
C GLU A 62 7.75 5.96 3.02
N GLU A 63 7.45 6.03 1.71
CA GLU A 63 7.69 7.24 0.93
C GLU A 63 6.94 8.45 1.51
N GLY A 64 5.68 8.24 1.89
CA GLY A 64 4.87 9.30 2.51
C GLY A 64 5.52 9.85 3.79
N ALA A 65 6.04 8.95 4.64
CA ALA A 65 6.78 9.34 5.83
C ALA A 65 8.07 10.08 5.51
N VAL A 66 8.83 9.64 4.49
CA VAL A 66 10.06 10.34 4.05
C VAL A 66 9.76 11.75 3.56
N ARG A 67 8.69 11.94 2.75
CA ARG A 67 8.29 13.27 2.26
C ARG A 67 7.84 14.18 3.40
N ASP A 68 7.09 13.66 4.36
CA ASP A 68 6.67 14.40 5.56
C ASP A 68 7.85 14.80 6.44
N ILE A 69 8.79 13.88 6.70
CA ILE A 69 10.01 14.19 7.47
C ILE A 69 10.83 15.27 6.77
N ARG A 70 11.04 15.18 5.45
CA ARG A 70 11.79 16.21 4.69
C ARG A 70 11.11 17.57 4.77
N MET A 71 9.81 17.63 4.54
CA MET A 71 9.04 18.88 4.59
C MET A 71 9.04 19.51 5.99
N THR A 72 8.89 18.70 7.05
CA THR A 72 8.86 19.22 8.43
C THR A 72 10.24 19.59 8.98
N CYS A 73 11.32 18.97 8.47
CA CYS A 73 12.69 19.29 8.85
C CYS A 73 13.25 20.53 8.13
N ASP A 74 12.83 20.78 6.88
CA ASP A 74 13.19 21.97 6.11
C ASP A 74 11.97 22.56 5.41
N THR A 75 11.19 23.34 6.18
CA THR A 75 9.97 24.00 5.70
C THR A 75 10.25 25.19 4.77
N SER A 76 11.53 25.54 4.55
CA SER A 76 11.92 26.61 3.63
C SER A 76 12.20 26.10 2.22
N ASP A 77 12.37 24.79 2.06
CA ASP A 77 12.60 24.15 0.77
C ASP A 77 11.29 23.92 0.01
N LEU A 78 11.11 24.68 -1.07
CA LEU A 78 9.92 24.61 -1.92
C LEU A 78 9.78 23.26 -2.66
N GLU A 79 10.86 22.52 -2.90
CA GLU A 79 10.77 21.19 -3.51
C GLU A 79 10.21 20.16 -2.54
N HIS A 80 10.63 20.22 -1.26
CA HIS A 80 10.07 19.34 -0.22
C HIS A 80 8.57 19.62 -0.03
N GLU A 81 8.17 20.89 0.01
CA GLU A 81 6.76 21.28 0.07
C GLU A 81 5.98 20.76 -1.14
N ARG A 82 6.47 20.99 -2.37
CA ARG A 82 5.82 20.50 -3.59
C ARG A 82 5.68 18.98 -3.61
N ALA A 83 6.73 18.25 -3.26
CA ALA A 83 6.72 16.79 -3.24
C ALA A 83 5.73 16.24 -2.21
N TYR A 84 5.66 16.85 -1.03
CA TYR A 84 4.69 16.54 0.02
C TYR A 84 3.26 16.79 -0.46
N LEU A 85 2.96 18.00 -0.93
CA LEU A 85 1.62 18.37 -1.39
C LEU A 85 1.16 17.48 -2.54
N HIS A 86 2.02 17.24 -3.53
CA HIS A 86 1.70 16.34 -4.64
C HIS A 86 1.38 14.92 -4.15
N PHE A 87 2.17 14.38 -3.22
CA PHE A 87 1.92 13.05 -2.67
C PHE A 87 0.55 12.96 -1.99
N PHE A 88 0.24 13.89 -1.09
CA PHE A 88 -0.99 13.83 -0.29
C PHE A 88 -2.24 14.27 -1.06
N SER A 89 -2.11 15.12 -2.08
CA SER A 89 -3.25 15.60 -2.88
C SER A 89 -3.51 14.76 -4.13
N GLU A 90 -2.50 14.12 -4.71
CA GLU A 90 -2.67 13.38 -5.98
C GLU A 90 -2.47 11.87 -5.82
N ILE A 91 -1.43 11.43 -5.11
CA ILE A 91 -1.04 10.01 -5.05
C ILE A 91 -1.85 9.26 -3.99
N ARG A 92 -1.84 9.75 -2.75
CA ARG A 92 -2.54 9.16 -1.60
C ARG A 92 -4.04 8.92 -1.87
N PRO A 93 -4.81 9.86 -2.45
CA PRO A 93 -6.22 9.62 -2.75
C PRO A 93 -6.43 8.48 -3.76
N ARG A 94 -5.62 8.42 -4.82
CA ARG A 94 -5.70 7.34 -5.81
C ARG A 94 -5.38 5.99 -5.17
N VAL A 95 -4.31 5.91 -4.37
CA VAL A 95 -3.96 4.69 -3.62
C VAL A 95 -5.11 4.27 -2.72
N ALA A 96 -5.77 5.20 -2.03
CA ALA A 96 -6.93 4.91 -1.19
C ALA A 96 -8.10 4.36 -2.01
N GLU A 97 -8.44 4.97 -3.14
CA GLU A 97 -9.50 4.48 -4.03
C GLU A 97 -9.25 3.05 -4.51
N TRP A 98 -8.03 2.76 -4.98
CA TRP A 98 -7.66 1.42 -5.45
C TRP A 98 -7.63 0.38 -4.33
N THR A 99 -7.12 0.77 -3.16
CA THR A 99 -7.13 -0.09 -1.98
C THR A 99 -8.55 -0.45 -1.57
N GLN A 100 -9.47 0.51 -1.62
CA GLN A 100 -10.88 0.26 -1.30
C GLN A 100 -11.51 -0.71 -2.30
N ARG A 101 -11.28 -0.50 -3.61
CA ARG A 101 -11.77 -1.42 -4.65
C ARG A 101 -11.29 -2.86 -4.44
N LEU A 102 -10.00 -3.03 -4.14
CA LEU A 102 -9.41 -4.35 -3.87
C LEU A 102 -10.00 -4.98 -2.60
N ARG A 103 -10.14 -4.22 -1.52
CA ARG A 103 -10.72 -4.72 -0.26
C ARG A 103 -12.18 -5.14 -0.42
N THR A 104 -12.99 -4.37 -1.13
CA THR A 104 -14.38 -4.75 -1.45
C THR A 104 -14.41 -6.07 -2.21
N ARG A 105 -13.57 -6.19 -3.24
CA ARG A 105 -13.42 -7.43 -4.02
C ARG A 105 -12.99 -8.61 -3.17
N PHE A 106 -12.11 -8.41 -2.17
CA PHE A 106 -11.73 -9.46 -1.24
C PHE A 106 -12.95 -9.93 -0.45
N VAL A 107 -13.69 -9.03 0.19
CA VAL A 107 -14.85 -9.35 1.03
C VAL A 107 -15.94 -10.07 0.23
N GLU A 108 -16.14 -9.70 -1.04
CA GLU A 108 -17.12 -10.32 -1.95
C GLU A 108 -16.67 -11.69 -2.49
N SER A 109 -15.39 -12.07 -2.33
CA SER A 109 -14.86 -13.31 -2.89
C SER A 109 -15.31 -14.55 -2.08
N PRO A 110 -15.58 -15.70 -2.74
CA PRO A 110 -15.85 -16.96 -2.03
C PRO A 110 -14.68 -17.42 -1.16
N ALA A 111 -13.44 -17.03 -1.50
CA ALA A 111 -12.25 -17.34 -0.73
C ALA A 111 -12.24 -16.64 0.64
N TRP A 112 -12.83 -15.44 0.75
CA TRP A 112 -12.90 -14.68 2.00
C TRP A 112 -13.71 -15.40 3.08
N LEU A 113 -14.83 -16.00 2.69
CA LEU A 113 -15.67 -16.80 3.58
C LEU A 113 -14.94 -18.05 4.08
N LYS A 114 -13.97 -18.56 3.32
CA LYS A 114 -13.20 -19.78 3.63
C LYS A 114 -11.91 -19.50 4.42
N LEU A 115 -11.58 -18.24 4.69
CA LEU A 115 -10.43 -17.89 5.53
C LEU A 115 -10.62 -18.47 6.94
N ASP A 116 -9.56 -19.11 7.45
CA ASP A 116 -9.53 -19.64 8.82
C ASP A 116 -9.70 -18.52 9.84
N SER A 117 -10.85 -18.51 10.52
CA SER A 117 -11.18 -17.51 11.53
C SER A 117 -10.19 -17.50 12.70
N SER A 118 -9.58 -18.64 13.07
CA SER A 118 -8.62 -18.66 14.18
C SER A 118 -7.36 -17.85 13.88
N ARG A 119 -6.96 -17.82 12.60
CA ARG A 119 -5.78 -17.08 12.13
C ARG A 119 -6.10 -15.66 11.66
N TYR A 120 -7.23 -15.47 10.99
CA TYR A 120 -7.52 -14.23 10.25
C TYR A 120 -8.63 -13.36 10.84
N ALA A 121 -9.24 -13.71 11.98
CA ALA A 121 -10.38 -12.96 12.55
C ALA A 121 -10.14 -11.44 12.67
N VAL A 122 -8.97 -11.02 13.15
CA VAL A 122 -8.65 -9.59 13.32
C VAL A 122 -8.55 -8.88 11.97
N LEU A 123 -7.85 -9.48 11.01
CA LEU A 123 -7.72 -8.93 9.66
C LEU A 123 -9.07 -8.83 8.96
N LYS A 124 -9.91 -9.87 9.07
CA LYS A 124 -11.24 -9.89 8.45
C LYS A 124 -12.08 -8.73 8.96
N ARG A 125 -12.19 -8.58 10.27
CA ARG A 125 -12.93 -7.48 10.90
C ARG A 125 -12.38 -6.11 10.49
N LYS A 126 -11.05 -5.95 10.42
CA LYS A 126 -10.44 -4.69 9.98
C LYS A 126 -10.89 -4.33 8.56
N ILE A 127 -10.72 -5.25 7.61
CA ILE A 127 -11.05 -5.02 6.20
C ILE A 127 -12.56 -4.84 6.00
N GLU A 128 -13.39 -5.63 6.68
CA GLU A 128 -14.85 -5.49 6.62
C GLU A 128 -15.31 -4.12 7.13
N ASN A 129 -14.71 -3.60 8.20
CA ASN A 129 -14.98 -2.26 8.68
C ASN A 129 -14.50 -1.18 7.70
N GLU A 130 -13.31 -1.33 7.11
CA GLU A 130 -12.78 -0.40 6.11
C GLU A 130 -13.64 -0.33 4.84
N VAL A 131 -14.22 -1.46 4.43
CA VAL A 131 -15.13 -1.54 3.27
C VAL A 131 -16.50 -0.89 3.55
N ALA A 132 -16.94 -0.89 4.81
CA ALA A 132 -18.25 -0.36 5.21
C ALA A 132 -18.27 1.17 5.41
N LEU A 133 -17.10 1.82 5.44
CA LEU A 133 -16.92 3.27 5.58
C LEU A 133 -16.91 3.97 4.22
#